data_AF-A0A3C0BDE3-F1
#
_entry.id   AF-A0A3C0BDE3-F1
#
_cell.length_a   1.000
_cell.length_b   1.000
_cell.length_c   1.000
_cell.angle_alpha   90.00
_cell.angle_beta   90.00
_cell.angle_gamma   90.00
#
_symmetry.space_group_name_H-M   'P 1'
#
loop_
_entity.id
_entity.type
_entity.pdbx_description
1 polymer ?
#
loop_
_entity_poly.entity_id
_entity_poly.type
_entity_poly.pdbx_seq_one_letter_code
_entity_poly.pdbx_strand_id
1 'polypeptide(L)'
;DYLDKHRAELKRKYPTITDFKKNFTITDELFEDFLAFAEKNEVPRDEEGIERSGKEIKTIIKGLIARNMFDVSAYFEVISPIDRELMQAIKSIQDDALFRKLSIAM
;
A
#
# COMPACT_ATOMS: atom_id res chain seq x y z
N ASP A 1 2.93 0.05 18.60
CA ASP A 1 4.39 -0.18 18.76
C ASP A 1 5.28 0.32 17.63
N TYR A 2 5.31 -0.25 16.42
CA TYR A 2 6.27 0.20 15.37
C TYR A 2 6.13 1.70 15.06
N LEU A 3 4.92 2.13 14.68
CA LEU A 3 4.67 3.53 14.36
C LEU A 3 4.91 4.44 15.56
N ASP A 4 4.54 4.04 16.78
CA ASP A 4 4.74 4.87 17.97
C ASP A 4 6.23 5.14 18.22
N LYS A 5 7.09 4.14 17.99
CA LYS A 5 8.54 4.25 18.14
C LYS A 5 9.21 5.06 17.03
N HIS A 6 8.73 4.93 15.79
CA HIS A 6 9.38 5.53 14.61
C HIS A 6 8.70 6.80 14.08
N ARG A 7 7.55 7.22 14.63
CA ARG A 7 6.74 8.33 14.10
C ARG A 7 7.51 9.63 13.94
N ALA A 8 8.30 10.02 14.93
CA ALA A 8 9.04 11.28 14.89
C ALA A 8 10.09 11.28 13.76
N GLU A 9 10.79 10.15 13.60
CA GLU A 9 11.77 9.96 12.54
C GLU A 9 11.11 9.94 11.16
N LEU A 10 10.03 9.17 11.01
CA LEU A 10 9.30 9.03 9.76
C LEU A 10 8.69 10.36 9.31
N LYS A 11 8.13 11.16 10.24
CA LYS A 11 7.64 12.52 9.92
C LYS A 11 8.74 13.46 9.46
N ARG A 12 9.95 13.33 10.02
CA ARG A 12 11.10 14.14 9.60
C ARG A 12 11.64 13.71 8.24
N LYS A 13 11.71 12.40 7.98
CA LYS A 13 12.21 11.83 6.72
C LYS A 13 11.22 12.00 5.57
N TYR A 14 9.92 11.95 5.86
CA TYR A 14 8.83 11.99 4.89
C TYR A 14 7.78 13.02 5.31
N PRO A 15 8.04 14.32 5.10
CA PRO A 15 7.14 15.38 5.53
C PRO A 15 5.83 15.42 4.73
N THR A 16 5.83 14.91 3.49
CA THR A 16 4.65 14.84 2.63
C THR A 16 4.33 13.41 2.20
N ILE A 17 3.07 13.18 1.82
CA ILE A 17 2.64 11.89 1.24
C ILE A 17 3.41 11.57 -0.05
N THR A 18 3.72 12.58 -0.87
CA THR A 18 4.51 12.43 -2.09
C THR A 18 5.91 11.90 -1.77
N ASP A 19 6.57 12.47 -0.76
CA ASP A 19 7.90 12.02 -0.31
C ASP A 19 7.85 10.58 0.22
N PHE A 20 6.83 10.28 1.03
CA PHE A 20 6.62 8.95 1.58
C PHE A 20 6.41 7.91 0.48
N LYS A 21 5.49 8.18 -0.46
CA LYS A 21 5.18 7.26 -1.57
C LYS A 21 6.43 6.92 -2.39
N LYS A 22 7.24 7.94 -2.70
CA LYS A 22 8.42 7.80 -3.54
C LYS A 22 9.58 7.11 -2.84
N ASN A 23 9.82 7.42 -1.56
CA ASN A 23 11.09 7.12 -0.91
C ASN A 23 10.98 6.11 0.25
N PHE A 24 9.78 5.86 0.79
CA PHE A 24 9.60 4.84 1.83
C PHE A 24 9.32 3.48 1.18
N THR A 25 9.99 2.44 1.67
CA THR A 25 9.75 1.05 1.26
C THR A 25 9.66 0.17 2.49
N ILE A 26 8.88 -0.91 2.40
CA ILE A 26 8.94 -1.98 3.40
C ILE A 26 10.19 -2.78 3.11
N THR A 27 11.20 -2.61 3.97
CA THR A 27 12.42 -3.42 3.92
C THR A 27 12.11 -4.87 4.26
N ASP A 28 12.98 -5.79 3.86
CA ASP A 28 12.81 -7.20 4.21
C ASP A 28 12.87 -7.40 5.73
N GLU A 29 13.72 -6.65 6.43
CA GLU A 29 13.77 -6.63 7.90
C GLU A 29 12.43 -6.24 8.53
N LEU A 30 11.81 -5.14 8.08
CA LEU A 30 10.50 -4.72 8.58
C LEU A 30 9.40 -5.74 8.24
N PHE A 31 9.51 -6.41 7.11
CA PHE A 31 8.57 -7.45 6.72
C PHE A 31 8.73 -8.71 7.57
N GLU A 32 9.96 -9.11 7.87
CA GLU A 32 10.25 -10.22 8.79
C GLU A 32 9.77 -9.91 10.22
N ASP A 33 9.95 -8.69 10.71
CA ASP A 33 9.38 -8.25 11.99
C ASP A 33 7.84 -8.37 12.00
N PHE A 34 7.19 -8.05 10.87
CA PHE A 34 5.75 -8.20 10.72
C PHE A 34 5.34 -9.68 10.73
N LEU A 35 6.07 -10.56 10.04
CA LEU A 35 5.80 -12.00 10.04
C LEU A 35 5.98 -12.60 11.43
N ALA A 36 7.05 -12.25 12.14
CA ALA A 36 7.28 -12.67 13.53
C ALA A 36 6.19 -12.17 14.48
N PHE A 37 5.69 -10.95 14.27
CA PHE A 37 4.52 -10.44 14.99
C PHE A 37 3.27 -11.28 14.68
N ALA A 38 3.04 -11.63 13.41
CA ALA A 38 1.89 -12.46 13.01
C ALA A 38 1.94 -13.85 13.67
N GLU A 39 3.09 -14.52 13.66
CA GLU A 39 3.31 -15.81 14.33
C GLU A 39 3.01 -15.75 15.82
N LYS A 40 3.48 -14.68 16.50
CA LYS A 40 3.18 -14.44 17.91
C LYS A 40 1.69 -14.25 18.19
N ASN A 41 0.92 -13.83 17.19
CA ASN A 41 -0.54 -13.67 17.26
C ASN A 41 -1.26 -14.84 16.58
N GLU A 42 -0.66 -16.04 16.59
CA GLU A 42 -1.27 -17.30 16.15
C GLU A 42 -1.57 -17.37 14.64
N VAL A 43 -0.93 -16.52 13.84
CA VAL A 43 -0.95 -16.61 12.38
C VAL A 43 0.35 -17.28 11.92
N PRO A 44 0.34 -18.59 11.62
CA PRO A 44 1.54 -19.29 11.24
C PRO A 44 2.11 -18.77 9.93
N ARG A 45 3.42 -18.84 9.78
CA ARG A 45 4.11 -18.51 8.53
C ARG A 45 3.73 -19.51 7.44
N ASP A 46 3.27 -18.97 6.32
CA ASP A 46 2.91 -19.70 5.10
C ASP A 46 3.83 -19.21 3.97
N GLU A 47 4.91 -19.95 3.72
CA GLU A 47 5.91 -19.59 2.72
C GLU A 47 5.31 -19.51 1.31
N GLU A 48 4.39 -20.41 0.95
CA GLU A 48 3.73 -20.38 -0.36
C GLU A 48 2.82 -19.15 -0.50
N GLY A 49 2.09 -18.81 0.57
CA GLY A 49 1.27 -17.61 0.64
C GLY A 49 2.10 -16.32 0.56
N ILE A 50 3.25 -16.30 1.23
CA ILE A 50 4.22 -15.19 1.22
C ILE A 50 4.85 -15.03 -0.16
N GLU A 51 5.26 -16.12 -0.80
CA GLU A 51 5.79 -16.07 -2.17
C GLU A 51 4.73 -15.53 -3.14
N ARG A 52 3.48 -15.98 -3.00
CA ARG A 52 2.37 -15.59 -3.86
C ARG A 52 1.94 -14.14 -3.67
N SER A 53 1.91 -13.65 -2.43
CA SER A 53 1.19 -12.41 -2.06
C SER A 53 2.04 -11.42 -1.26
N GLY A 54 3.32 -11.71 -1.02
CA GLY A 54 4.18 -10.91 -0.14
C GLY A 54 4.34 -9.47 -0.62
N LYS A 55 4.33 -9.24 -1.94
CA LYS A 55 4.40 -7.90 -2.52
C LYS A 55 3.15 -7.07 -2.21
N GLU A 56 1.97 -7.68 -2.34
CA GLU A 56 0.69 -7.09 -2.01
C GLU A 56 0.60 -6.79 -0.51
N ILE A 57 1.02 -7.73 0.33
CA ILE A 57 1.06 -7.57 1.79
C ILE A 57 1.97 -6.39 2.17
N LYS A 58 3.19 -6.33 1.63
CA LYS A 58 4.11 -5.18 1.82
C LYS A 58 3.45 -3.86 1.41
N THR A 59 2.70 -3.85 0.31
CA THR A 59 2.00 -2.64 -0.16
C THR A 59 0.87 -2.22 0.80
N ILE A 60 0.12 -3.19 1.34
CA ILE A 60 -0.92 -2.94 2.34
C ILE A 60 -0.30 -2.37 3.63
N ILE A 61 0.80 -2.96 4.12
CA ILE A 61 1.53 -2.46 5.30
C ILE A 61 1.98 -1.01 5.05
N LYS A 62 2.57 -0.72 3.89
CA LYS A 62 2.96 0.65 3.50
C LYS A 62 1.77 1.61 3.50
N GLY A 63 0.61 1.17 2.98
CA GLY A 63 -0.61 1.96 2.98
C GLY A 63 -1.12 2.25 4.39
N LEU A 64 -1.09 1.27 5.29
CA LEU A 64 -1.53 1.44 6.68
C LEU A 64 -0.61 2.39 7.45
N ILE A 65 0.70 2.35 7.20
CA ILE A 65 1.67 3.32 7.73
C ILE A 65 1.35 4.73 7.20
N ALA A 66 1.12 4.88 5.90
CA ALA A 66 0.76 6.17 5.30
C ALA A 66 -0.52 6.74 5.92
N ARG A 67 -1.55 5.89 6.08
CA ARG A 67 -2.81 6.27 6.71
C ARG A 67 -2.62 6.87 8.09
N ASN A 68 -1.75 6.25 8.88
CA ASN A 68 -1.50 6.63 10.25
C ASN A 68 -0.63 7.89 10.36
N MET A 69 0.24 8.13 9.38
CA MET A 69 1.11 9.31 9.33
C MET A 69 0.40 10.56 8.83
N PHE A 70 -0.49 10.41 7.84
CA PHE A 70 -1.15 11.50 7.13
C PHE A 70 -2.65 11.46 7.39
N ASP A 71 -3.41 10.72 6.59
CA ASP A 71 -4.87 10.60 6.67
C ASP A 71 -5.41 9.37 5.92
N VAL A 72 -6.73 9.20 5.91
CA VAL A 72 -7.37 8.05 5.24
C VAL A 72 -7.12 8.04 3.73
N SER A 73 -7.06 9.19 3.05
CA SER A 73 -6.76 9.28 1.61
C SER A 73 -5.37 8.75 1.26
N ALA A 74 -4.38 8.98 2.13
CA ALA A 74 -3.01 8.52 1.94
C ALA A 74 -2.91 6.98 1.79
N TYR A 75 -3.83 6.22 2.39
CA TYR A 75 -3.93 4.78 2.17
C TYR A 75 -4.15 4.47 0.69
N PHE A 76 -5.23 5.02 0.13
CA PHE A 76 -5.66 4.79 -1.25
C PHE A 76 -4.63 5.27 -2.26
N GLU A 77 -3.95 6.36 -1.96
CA GLU A 77 -2.85 6.86 -2.78
C GLU A 77 -1.65 5.91 -2.87
N VAL A 78 -1.40 5.11 -1.83
CA VAL A 78 -0.30 4.15 -1.79
C VAL A 78 -0.69 2.83 -2.45
N ILE A 79 -1.94 2.38 -2.25
CA ILE A 79 -2.41 1.09 -2.77
C ILE A 79 -2.89 1.14 -4.22
N SER A 80 -3.26 2.32 -4.75
CA SER A 80 -3.79 2.44 -6.10
C SER A 80 -2.94 1.81 -7.21
N PRO A 81 -1.58 1.78 -7.15
CA PRO A 81 -0.78 1.15 -8.20
C PRO A 81 -0.91 -0.37 -8.28
N ILE A 82 -1.33 -1.05 -7.21
CA ILE A 82 -1.54 -2.51 -7.20
C ILE A 82 -2.98 -2.91 -7.49
N ASP A 83 -3.92 -1.96 -7.38
CA ASP A 83 -5.32 -2.17 -7.72
C ASP A 83 -5.48 -2.12 -9.25
N ARG A 84 -5.36 -3.30 -9.87
CA ARG A 84 -5.48 -3.46 -11.33
C ARG A 84 -6.83 -2.98 -11.85
N GLU A 85 -7.90 -3.18 -11.08
CA GLU A 85 -9.25 -2.75 -11.44
C GLU A 85 -9.36 -1.23 -11.41
N LEU A 86 -8.86 -0.60 -10.34
CA LEU A 86 -8.80 0.87 -10.24
C LEU A 86 -7.93 1.46 -11.35
N MET A 87 -6.75 0.89 -11.63
CA MET A 87 -5.87 1.35 -12.71
C MET A 87 -6.54 1.19 -14.08
N GLN A 88 -7.27 0.09 -14.30
CA GLN A 88 -8.02 -0.13 -15.53
C GLN A 88 -9.22 0.83 -15.65
N ALA A 89 -9.92 1.12 -14.56
CA ALA A 89 -11.00 2.10 -14.52
C ALA A 89 -10.49 3.52 -14.81
N ILE A 90 -9.39 3.95 -14.15
CA ILE A 90 -8.73 5.23 -14.42
C ILE A 90 -8.32 5.32 -15.89
N LYS A 91 -7.66 4.27 -16.42
CA LYS A 91 -7.29 4.21 -17.84
C LYS A 91 -8.49 4.33 -18.76
N SER A 92 -9.60 3.67 -18.41
CA SER A 92 -10.83 3.69 -19.20
C SER A 92 -11.55 5.05 -19.16
N ILE A 93 -11.43 5.79 -18.06
CA ILE A 93 -11.96 7.16 -17.91
C ILE A 93 -11.08 8.18 -18.65
N GLN A 94 -9.74 8.00 -18.62
CA GLN A 94 -8.79 8.91 -19.28
C GLN A 94 -8.72 8.72 -20.80
N ASP A 95 -9.20 7.59 -21.31
CA ASP A 95 -9.35 7.32 -22.74
C ASP A 95 -10.72 7.79 -23.22
N ASP A 96 -10.78 9.01 -23.77
CA ASP A 96 -12.01 9.65 -24.28
C ASP A 96 -12.80 8.78 -25.27
N ALA A 97 -12.12 7.94 -26.06
CA ALA A 97 -12.76 7.06 -27.04
C ALA A 97 -13.39 5.85 -26.35
N LEU A 98 -12.69 5.26 -25.37
CA LEU A 98 -13.17 4.13 -24.59
C LEU A 98 -14.31 4.55 -23.64
N PHE A 99 -14.19 5.70 -22.97
CA PHE A 99 -15.22 6.24 -22.08
C PHE A 99 -16.53 6.51 -22.83
N ARG A 100 -16.46 7.16 -24.00
CA ARG A 100 -17.65 7.40 -24.84
C ARG A 100 -18.31 6.09 -25.26
N LYS A 101 -17.53 5.11 -25.73
CA LYS A 101 -18.06 3.80 -26.15
C LYS A 101 -18.82 3.07 -25.02
N LEU A 102 -18.33 3.15 -23.79
CA LEU A 102 -18.98 2.52 -22.63
C LEU A 102 -20.18 3.33 -22.12
N SER A 103 -20.15 4.67 -22.23
CA SER A 103 -21.25 5.54 -21.80
C SER A 103 -22.51 5.46 -22.68
N ILE A 104 -22.37 5.05 -23.95
CA ILE A 104 -23.49 4.92 -24.91
C ILE A 104 -24.19 3.54 -24.79
N ALA A 105 -23.57 2.60 -24.06
CA ALA A 105 -24.11 1.25 -23.84
C ALA A 105 -24.95 1.13 -22.55
N MET A 106 -25.24 2.25 -21.88
CA MET A 106 -26.06 2.35 -20.66
C MET A 106 -27.35 3.12 -20.97
#